data_AF-A0A9Q3C6P5-F1
#
_entry.id   AF-A0A9Q3C6P5-F1
#
_cell.length_a   1.000
_cell.length_b   1.000
_cell.length_c   1.000
_cell.angle_alpha   90.00
_cell.angle_beta   90.00
_cell.angle_gamma   90.00
#
_symmetry.space_group_name_H-M   'P 1'
#
loop_
_entity.id
_entity.type
_entity.pdbx_description
1 polymer ?
#
loop_
_entity_poly.entity_id
_entity_poly.type
_entity_poly.pdbx_seq_one_letter_code
_entity_poly.pdbx_strand_id
1 'polypeptide(L)'
;MEILHQHQQSPIPKGSPKSDIWDGLVWRCFTGTRNINDSPFISIPDSLTFYIYVDWFNAHGKSTWLASIGPIIFICLNLPPSERFKPENVYVAGIIPGLNELTSLQLNCLLMPLIKELKDLWKVYHFSPTSTGPSQSFIHFAILTSIVGLVAMHKLTVFISHSGNHFCNFCTIHKAQIEEIGPQFHYTFSYQNHKSTIAKWLWETSKQQQAIFCEHGVQY
;
A
#
# COMPACT_ATOMS: atom_id res chain seq x y z
N MET A 1 -15.38 -20.42 -1.45
CA MET A 1 -15.46 -19.52 -2.63
C MET A 1 -16.76 -18.73 -2.70
N GLU A 2 -17.89 -19.22 -2.17
CA GLU A 2 -19.19 -18.48 -2.19
C GLU A 2 -19.16 -17.11 -1.49
N ILE A 3 -18.44 -16.95 -0.37
CA ILE A 3 -18.33 -15.66 0.34
C ILE A 3 -17.56 -14.62 -0.48
N LEU A 4 -16.62 -15.04 -1.35
CA LEU A 4 -15.81 -14.14 -2.18
C LEU A 4 -16.55 -13.64 -3.44
N HIS A 5 -17.58 -14.35 -3.89
CA HIS A 5 -18.39 -13.96 -5.05
C HIS A 5 -19.55 -13.03 -4.70
N GLN A 6 -19.96 -12.96 -3.43
CA GLN A 6 -21.14 -12.18 -3.02
C GLN A 6 -20.92 -10.66 -2.92
N HIS A 7 -19.66 -10.18 -2.95
CA HIS A 7 -19.36 -8.74 -2.85
C HIS A 7 -19.07 -8.06 -4.19
N GLN A 8 -19.63 -8.58 -5.30
CA GLN A 8 -19.65 -7.84 -6.57
C GLN A 8 -20.77 -6.81 -6.54
N GLN A 9 -20.40 -5.56 -6.26
CA GLN A 9 -21.35 -4.48 -5.96
C GLN A 9 -22.14 -4.01 -7.20
N SER A 10 -23.45 -3.90 -7.01
CA SER A 10 -24.35 -3.13 -7.88
C SER A 10 -24.03 -1.62 -7.79
N PRO A 11 -24.26 -0.83 -8.85
CA PRO A 11 -23.97 0.59 -8.85
C PRO A 11 -24.76 1.33 -7.76
N ILE A 12 -24.05 2.00 -6.87
CA ILE A 12 -24.64 2.75 -5.75
C ILE A 12 -25.21 4.07 -6.29
N PRO A 13 -26.48 4.42 -5.96
CA PRO A 13 -27.08 5.68 -6.39
C PRO A 13 -26.27 6.90 -5.96
N LYS A 14 -26.16 7.91 -6.84
CA LYS A 14 -25.51 9.19 -6.53
C LYS A 14 -26.17 9.82 -5.28
N GLY A 15 -25.35 10.21 -4.30
CA GLY A 15 -25.80 10.88 -3.07
C GLY A 15 -26.06 9.97 -1.87
N SER A 16 -25.86 8.66 -2.03
CA SER A 16 -25.87 7.71 -0.92
C SER A 16 -24.62 7.86 -0.01
N PRO A 17 -24.72 7.52 1.29
CA PRO A 17 -23.57 7.49 2.18
C PRO A 17 -22.57 6.44 1.68
N LYS A 18 -21.29 6.83 1.60
CA LYS A 18 -20.22 5.87 1.34
C LYS A 18 -19.95 5.08 2.61
N SER A 19 -20.10 3.76 2.52
CA SER A 19 -19.90 2.81 3.62
C SER A 19 -18.72 1.87 3.40
N ASP A 20 -18.21 1.75 2.16
CA ASP A 20 -17.12 0.84 1.82
C ASP A 20 -16.09 1.46 0.84
N ILE A 21 -14.89 0.89 0.78
CA ILE A 21 -13.82 1.29 -0.15
C ILE A 21 -14.28 1.22 -1.60
N TRP A 22 -15.14 0.25 -1.93
CA TRP A 22 -15.67 0.02 -3.26
C TRP A 22 -16.61 1.13 -3.76
N ASP A 23 -17.08 2.00 -2.87
CA ASP A 23 -17.86 3.20 -3.19
C ASP A 23 -16.96 4.31 -3.79
N GLY A 24 -15.64 4.14 -3.68
CA GLY A 24 -14.62 5.00 -4.28
C GLY A 24 -14.41 4.68 -5.76
N LEU A 25 -14.55 5.69 -6.63
CA LEU A 25 -14.30 5.57 -8.07
C LEU A 25 -12.90 5.04 -8.40
N VAL A 26 -11.88 5.48 -7.66
CA VAL A 26 -10.49 5.08 -7.88
C VAL A 26 -10.30 3.57 -7.75
N TRP A 27 -11.02 2.92 -6.83
CA TRP A 27 -10.91 1.49 -6.57
C TRP A 27 -11.81 0.67 -7.49
N ARG A 28 -13.03 1.15 -7.71
CA ARG A 28 -13.99 0.47 -8.59
C ARG A 28 -13.56 0.46 -10.05
N CYS A 29 -12.86 1.50 -10.50
CA CYS A 29 -12.38 1.64 -11.86
C CYS A 29 -10.90 1.26 -11.99
N PHE A 30 -10.27 0.70 -10.95
CA PHE A 30 -8.89 0.24 -11.03
C PHE A 30 -8.78 -0.92 -12.02
N THR A 31 -8.18 -0.69 -13.19
CA THR A 31 -7.89 -1.72 -14.20
C THR A 31 -6.52 -2.37 -13.99
N GLY A 32 -5.59 -1.61 -13.41
CA GLY A 32 -4.18 -1.99 -13.30
C GLY A 32 -3.46 -1.97 -14.65
N THR A 33 -2.37 -2.73 -14.77
CA THR A 33 -1.64 -2.94 -16.05
C THR A 33 -2.18 -4.12 -16.86
N ARG A 34 -3.18 -4.85 -16.35
CA ARG A 34 -3.82 -5.99 -17.02
C ARG A 34 -4.98 -5.45 -17.89
N ASN A 35 -4.65 -4.69 -18.93
CA ASN A 35 -5.61 -4.09 -19.87
C ASN A 35 -6.25 -5.15 -20.78
N ILE A 36 -6.96 -6.13 -20.21
CA ILE A 36 -7.93 -6.90 -20.96
C ILE A 36 -9.17 -6.00 -21.07
N ASN A 37 -9.31 -5.35 -22.22
CA ASN A 37 -10.48 -4.54 -22.59
C ASN A 37 -10.84 -3.38 -21.63
N ASP A 38 -9.85 -2.77 -20.96
CA ASP A 38 -10.05 -1.70 -19.96
C ASP A 38 -11.06 -2.06 -18.84
N SER A 39 -11.24 -3.35 -18.57
CA SER A 39 -12.19 -3.82 -17.57
C SER A 39 -11.60 -3.66 -16.16
N PRO A 40 -12.41 -3.25 -15.16
CA PRO A 40 -11.94 -3.18 -13.78
C PRO A 40 -11.32 -4.50 -13.30
N PHE A 41 -10.23 -4.42 -12.53
CA PHE A 41 -9.52 -5.57 -11.98
C PHE A 41 -10.46 -6.53 -11.23
N ILE A 42 -11.39 -6.00 -10.44
CA ILE A 42 -12.37 -6.78 -9.67
C ILE A 42 -13.40 -7.53 -10.54
N SER A 43 -13.51 -7.18 -11.83
CA SER A 43 -14.39 -7.89 -12.78
C SER A 43 -13.71 -9.12 -13.39
N ILE A 44 -12.39 -9.23 -13.28
CA ILE A 44 -11.64 -10.40 -13.74
C ILE A 44 -11.93 -11.56 -12.76
N PRO A 45 -12.32 -12.75 -13.25
CA PRO A 45 -12.51 -13.93 -12.39
C PRO A 45 -11.30 -14.21 -11.51
N ASP A 46 -11.57 -14.70 -10.30
CA ASP A 46 -10.55 -15.09 -9.32
C ASP A 46 -9.56 -13.97 -8.95
N SER A 47 -10.06 -12.73 -8.94
CA SER A 47 -9.30 -11.55 -8.52
C SER A 47 -9.49 -11.24 -7.04
N LEU A 48 -8.38 -11.29 -6.31
CA LEU A 48 -8.30 -10.93 -4.92
C LEU A 48 -7.58 -9.60 -4.74
N THR A 49 -8.18 -8.75 -3.92
CA THR A 49 -7.72 -7.40 -3.63
C THR A 49 -7.50 -7.25 -2.15
N PHE A 50 -6.42 -6.58 -1.79
CA PHE A 50 -6.00 -6.40 -0.41
C PHE A 50 -5.60 -4.95 -0.15
N TYR A 51 -5.64 -4.55 1.11
CA TYR A 51 -4.76 -3.47 1.55
C TYR A 51 -3.66 -4.03 2.45
N ILE A 52 -2.54 -3.32 2.51
CA ILE A 52 -1.43 -3.61 3.41
C ILE A 52 -1.51 -2.70 4.65
N TYR A 53 -1.33 -3.28 5.82
CA TYR A 53 -1.18 -2.57 7.09
C TYR A 53 0.19 -2.86 7.68
N VAL A 54 0.86 -1.79 8.13
CA VAL A 54 2.17 -1.81 8.79
C VAL A 54 2.14 -0.73 9.86
N ASP A 55 2.37 -1.11 11.10
CA ASP A 55 2.45 -0.21 12.25
C ASP A 55 3.33 -0.83 13.34
N TRP A 56 3.90 -0.03 14.23
CA TRP A 56 4.72 -0.51 15.33
C TRP A 56 4.00 -0.28 16.65
N PHE A 57 3.80 -1.35 17.41
CA PHE A 57 3.23 -1.26 18.75
C PHE A 57 4.06 -2.05 19.76
N ASN A 58 3.91 -1.68 21.02
CA ASN A 58 4.53 -2.39 22.12
C ASN A 58 3.71 -3.63 22.49
N ALA A 59 4.23 -4.82 22.21
CA ALA A 59 3.53 -6.07 22.47
C ALA A 59 3.32 -6.37 23.96
N HIS A 60 4.10 -5.74 24.85
CA HIS A 60 4.01 -5.91 26.31
C HIS A 60 3.34 -4.70 27.01
N GLY A 61 2.68 -3.82 26.24
CA GLY A 61 2.03 -2.62 26.76
C GLY A 61 3.02 -1.58 27.27
N LYS A 62 2.59 -0.66 28.15
CA LYS A 62 3.42 0.47 28.62
C LYS A 62 4.63 0.09 29.48
N SER A 63 4.79 -1.20 29.84
CA SER A 63 5.72 -1.60 30.92
C SER A 63 7.17 -1.78 30.47
N THR A 64 7.43 -2.04 29.19
CA THR A 64 8.80 -2.28 28.69
C THR A 64 8.97 -1.72 27.29
N TRP A 65 9.77 -0.67 27.11
CA TRP A 65 10.13 -0.10 25.79
C TRP A 65 10.91 -1.08 24.88
N LEU A 66 11.18 -2.29 25.37
CA LEU A 66 12.12 -3.24 24.81
C LEU A 66 11.45 -4.33 23.93
N ALA A 67 10.24 -4.10 23.43
CA ALA A 67 9.54 -5.08 22.60
C ALA A 67 8.53 -4.44 21.65
N SER A 68 9.00 -3.54 20.77
CA SER A 68 8.17 -3.12 19.65
C SER A 68 8.08 -4.24 18.62
N ILE A 69 6.88 -4.46 18.10
CA ILE A 69 6.66 -5.40 17.01
C ILE A 69 5.89 -4.66 15.93
N GLY A 70 6.32 -4.84 14.68
CA GLY A 70 5.64 -4.28 13.53
C GLY A 70 5.08 -5.37 12.60
N PRO A 71 3.80 -5.76 12.73
CA PRO A 71 3.24 -6.74 11.80
C PRO A 71 3.03 -6.11 10.42
N ILE A 72 3.28 -6.90 9.38
CA ILE A 72 2.89 -6.60 8.01
C ILE A 72 1.66 -7.47 7.73
N ILE A 73 0.51 -6.84 7.55
CA ILE A 73 -0.79 -7.51 7.46
C ILE A 73 -1.41 -7.22 6.11
N PHE A 74 -1.97 -8.25 5.48
CA PHE A 74 -2.88 -8.11 4.34
C PHE A 74 -4.31 -8.42 4.77
N ILE A 75 -5.23 -7.54 4.36
CA ILE A 75 -6.65 -7.68 4.64
C ILE A 75 -7.40 -7.76 3.33
N CYS A 76 -8.17 -8.84 3.16
CA CYS A 76 -8.91 -9.12 1.94
C CYS A 76 -10.11 -8.19 1.80
N LEU A 77 -10.10 -7.33 0.78
CA LEU A 77 -11.17 -6.36 0.51
C LEU A 77 -12.39 -6.98 -0.17
N ASN A 78 -12.25 -8.19 -0.73
CA ASN A 78 -13.36 -8.95 -1.32
C ASN A 78 -14.34 -9.47 -0.25
N LEU A 79 -13.94 -9.52 1.02
CA LEU A 79 -14.82 -9.90 2.12
C LEU A 79 -15.75 -8.72 2.50
N PRO A 80 -16.98 -9.01 2.97
CA PRO A 80 -17.84 -8.00 3.56
C PRO A 80 -17.13 -7.24 4.70
N PRO A 81 -17.39 -5.93 4.91
CA PRO A 81 -16.72 -5.15 5.95
C PRO A 81 -16.73 -5.77 7.34
N SER A 82 -17.81 -6.47 7.72
CA SER A 82 -17.95 -7.17 9.01
C SER A 82 -17.02 -8.38 9.18
N GLU A 83 -16.48 -8.91 8.08
CA GLU A 83 -15.68 -10.14 8.06
C GLU A 83 -14.17 -9.87 7.93
N ARG A 84 -13.78 -8.73 7.35
CA ARG A 84 -12.38 -8.41 6.98
C ARG A 84 -11.38 -8.51 8.12
N PHE A 85 -11.80 -8.10 9.32
CA PHE A 85 -10.91 -7.97 10.48
C PHE A 85 -11.03 -9.13 11.47
N LYS A 86 -11.80 -10.17 11.14
CA LYS A 86 -11.86 -11.36 11.97
C LYS A 86 -10.51 -12.09 11.92
N PRO A 87 -9.97 -12.59 13.04
CA PRO A 87 -8.64 -13.21 13.09
C PRO A 87 -8.39 -14.27 12.01
N GLU A 88 -9.40 -15.05 11.65
CA GLU A 88 -9.36 -16.08 10.60
C GLU A 88 -9.21 -15.53 9.17
N ASN A 89 -9.49 -14.24 8.95
CA ASN A 89 -9.45 -13.56 7.65
C ASN A 89 -8.28 -12.57 7.51
N VAL A 90 -7.43 -12.47 8.54
CA VAL A 90 -6.25 -11.62 8.57
C VAL A 90 -5.02 -12.42 8.14
N TYR A 91 -4.33 -11.97 7.09
CA TYR A 91 -3.09 -12.60 6.65
C TYR A 91 -1.87 -11.83 7.17
N VAL A 92 -1.05 -12.45 8.02
CA VAL A 92 0.21 -11.87 8.49
C VAL A 92 1.32 -12.26 7.51
N ALA A 93 1.71 -11.31 6.67
CA ALA A 93 2.77 -11.49 5.67
C ALA A 93 4.18 -11.44 6.28
N GLY A 94 4.32 -10.82 7.45
CA GLY A 94 5.59 -10.75 8.15
C GLY A 94 5.48 -10.08 9.50
N ILE A 95 6.51 -10.25 10.33
CA ILE A 95 6.66 -9.60 11.61
C ILE A 95 8.02 -8.92 11.62
N ILE A 96 8.05 -7.62 11.86
CA ILE A 96 9.25 -6.83 12.01
C ILE A 96 9.65 -6.85 13.49
N PRO A 97 10.74 -7.56 13.87
CA PRO A 97 11.24 -7.55 15.23
C PRO A 97 12.03 -6.27 15.48
N GLY A 98 11.88 -5.64 16.66
CA GLY A 98 12.80 -4.55 17.01
C GLY A 98 12.50 -3.85 18.32
N LEU A 99 13.57 -3.49 19.03
CA LEU A 99 13.49 -2.56 20.16
C LEU A 99 13.06 -1.15 19.70
N ASN A 100 13.43 -0.78 18.47
CA ASN A 100 13.23 0.53 17.89
C ASN A 100 12.59 0.44 16.49
N GLU A 101 11.99 1.54 16.07
CA GLU A 101 11.47 1.72 14.71
C GLU A 101 12.60 1.63 13.68
N LEU A 102 12.39 0.89 12.58
CA LEU A 102 13.38 0.72 11.51
C LEU A 102 13.63 2.04 10.76
N THR A 103 14.85 2.23 10.24
CA THR A 103 15.10 3.28 9.25
C THR A 103 14.37 2.96 7.93
N SER A 104 14.15 3.96 7.07
CA SER A 104 13.51 3.75 5.75
C SER A 104 14.26 2.70 4.92
N LEU A 105 15.61 2.76 4.90
CA LEU A 105 16.44 1.78 4.20
C LEU A 105 16.28 0.36 4.77
N GLN A 106 16.26 0.21 6.09
CA GLN A 106 16.07 -1.10 6.73
C GLN A 106 14.68 -1.68 6.41
N LEU A 107 13.64 -0.86 6.45
CA LEU A 107 12.29 -1.28 6.09
C LEU A 107 12.22 -1.69 4.61
N ASN A 108 12.81 -0.89 3.71
CA ASN A 108 12.88 -1.20 2.28
C ASN A 108 13.56 -2.54 2.05
N CYS A 109 14.72 -2.79 2.67
CA CYS A 109 15.43 -4.06 2.59
C CYS A 109 14.58 -5.24 3.09
N LEU A 110 13.85 -5.06 4.18
CA LEU A 110 12.96 -6.09 4.74
C LEU A 110 11.76 -6.38 3.83
N LEU A 111 11.23 -5.37 3.14
CA LEU A 111 10.09 -5.50 2.24
C LEU A 111 10.47 -6.02 0.85
N MET A 112 11.73 -5.94 0.43
CA MET A 112 12.18 -6.45 -0.87
C MET A 112 11.71 -7.87 -1.22
N PRO A 113 11.87 -8.90 -0.37
CA PRO A 113 11.39 -10.25 -0.67
C PRO A 113 9.86 -10.28 -0.88
N LEU A 114 9.11 -9.60 0.00
CA LEU A 114 7.66 -9.50 -0.11
C LEU A 114 7.23 -8.81 -1.42
N ILE A 115 7.88 -7.69 -1.77
CA ILE A 115 7.62 -6.97 -3.03
C ILE A 115 7.91 -7.86 -4.25
N LYS A 116 8.93 -8.71 -4.19
CA LYS A 116 9.23 -9.66 -5.27
C LYS A 116 8.09 -10.65 -5.45
N GLU A 117 7.62 -11.28 -4.37
CA GLU A 117 6.49 -12.21 -4.40
C GLU A 117 5.22 -11.52 -4.92
N LEU A 118 4.91 -10.31 -4.43
CA LEU A 118 3.78 -9.52 -4.88
C LEU A 118 3.83 -9.20 -6.39
N LYS A 119 5.02 -8.93 -6.93
CA LYS A 119 5.20 -8.73 -8.39
C LYS A 119 4.93 -9.99 -9.19
N ASP A 120 5.23 -11.16 -8.65
CA ASP A 120 4.95 -12.43 -9.32
C ASP A 120 3.46 -12.79 -9.23
N LEU A 121 2.81 -12.56 -8.07
CA LEU A 121 1.37 -12.65 -7.90
C LEU A 121 0.59 -11.65 -8.79
N TRP A 122 1.20 -10.51 -9.12
CA TRP A 122 0.66 -9.52 -10.06
C TRP A 122 0.71 -9.96 -11.53
N LYS A 123 1.41 -11.03 -11.93
CA LYS A 123 1.42 -11.49 -13.34
C LYS A 123 0.22 -12.39 -13.62
N VAL A 124 0.21 -13.60 -13.07
CA VAL A 124 -0.91 -14.53 -12.84
C VAL A 124 -0.28 -15.66 -12.00
N TYR A 125 -0.90 -16.06 -10.90
CA TYR A 125 -0.43 -17.22 -10.14
C TYR A 125 -1.25 -18.45 -10.51
N HIS A 126 -0.59 -19.51 -10.95
CA HIS A 126 -1.22 -20.79 -11.28
C HIS A 126 -1.05 -21.77 -10.13
N PHE A 127 -2.16 -22.34 -9.65
CA PHE A 127 -2.13 -23.43 -8.69
C PHE A 127 -1.88 -24.75 -9.41
N SER A 128 -1.06 -25.60 -8.79
CA SER A 128 -1.05 -27.01 -9.16
C SER A 128 -2.43 -27.62 -8.85
N PRO A 129 -2.98 -28.45 -9.75
CA PRO A 129 -4.26 -29.10 -9.49
C PRO A 129 -4.20 -29.90 -8.18
N THR A 130 -5.13 -29.64 -7.27
CA THR A 130 -5.40 -30.58 -6.17
C THR A 130 -6.07 -31.82 -6.74
N SER A 131 -5.87 -33.00 -6.16
CA SER A 131 -6.34 -34.28 -6.73
C SER A 131 -7.86 -34.38 -6.98
N THR A 132 -8.64 -33.43 -6.48
CA THR A 132 -10.11 -33.34 -6.57
C THR A 132 -10.61 -32.02 -7.16
N GLY A 133 -9.72 -31.12 -7.60
CA GLY A 133 -10.08 -29.78 -8.09
C GLY A 133 -10.10 -29.68 -9.62
N PRO A 134 -10.75 -28.64 -10.19
CA PRO A 134 -10.69 -28.39 -11.63
C PRO A 134 -9.24 -28.26 -12.11
N SER A 135 -9.00 -28.67 -13.35
CA SER A 135 -7.72 -28.56 -14.03
C SER A 135 -7.28 -27.09 -14.10
N GLN A 136 -6.34 -26.73 -13.22
CA GLN A 136 -5.62 -25.46 -13.15
C GLN A 136 -6.47 -24.24 -12.74
N SER A 137 -6.46 -23.93 -11.44
CA SER A 137 -6.98 -22.65 -10.92
C SER A 137 -5.91 -21.56 -11.03
N PHE A 138 -6.31 -20.33 -11.34
CA PHE A 138 -5.45 -19.16 -11.32
C PHE A 138 -6.02 -18.10 -10.37
N ILE A 139 -5.16 -17.27 -9.80
CA ILE A 139 -5.57 -16.11 -9.00
C ILE A 139 -4.85 -14.88 -9.51
N HIS A 140 -5.59 -13.78 -9.58
CA HIS A 140 -5.05 -12.44 -9.74
C HIS A 140 -4.99 -11.77 -8.38
N PHE A 141 -3.81 -11.30 -7.97
CA PHE A 141 -3.63 -10.60 -6.70
C PHE A 141 -3.33 -9.13 -6.93
N ALA A 142 -3.91 -8.25 -6.10
CA ALA A 142 -3.59 -6.82 -6.08
C ALA A 142 -3.58 -6.26 -4.66
N ILE A 143 -2.58 -5.41 -4.35
CA ILE A 143 -2.65 -4.49 -3.21
C ILE A 143 -3.15 -3.16 -3.75
N LEU A 144 -4.34 -2.73 -3.31
CA LEU A 144 -4.94 -1.48 -3.75
C LEU A 144 -4.40 -0.29 -2.97
N THR A 145 -4.27 -0.42 -1.66
CA THR A 145 -3.87 0.69 -0.79
C THR A 145 -3.08 0.23 0.42
N SER A 146 -2.48 1.18 1.14
CA SER A 146 -1.91 0.98 2.45
C SER A 146 -2.72 1.73 3.49
N ILE A 147 -3.06 1.06 4.59
CA ILE A 147 -3.67 1.69 5.77
C ILE A 147 -2.61 1.68 6.85
N VAL A 148 -1.98 2.83 7.07
CA VAL A 148 -0.81 2.95 7.94
C VAL A 148 -0.81 4.31 8.62
N GLY A 149 -0.21 4.37 9.81
CA GLY A 149 0.08 5.65 10.46
C GLY A 149 1.02 6.50 9.62
N LEU A 150 1.03 7.82 9.83
CA LEU A 150 1.78 8.76 8.99
C LEU A 150 3.27 8.41 8.89
N VAL A 151 3.91 8.08 10.01
CA VAL A 151 5.35 7.74 10.03
C VAL A 151 5.64 6.49 9.20
N ALA A 152 4.85 5.43 9.37
CA ALA A 152 4.97 4.21 8.58
C ALA A 152 4.66 4.46 7.10
N MET A 153 3.68 5.32 6.79
CA MET A 153 3.38 5.75 5.42
C MET A 153 4.61 6.32 4.74
N HIS A 154 5.26 7.32 5.35
CA HIS A 154 6.44 7.96 4.77
C HIS A 154 7.56 6.97 4.49
N LYS A 155 7.80 6.00 5.39
CA LYS A 155 8.81 4.96 5.17
C LYS A 155 8.44 4.01 4.03
N LEU A 156 7.18 3.58 3.96
CA LEU A 156 6.67 2.72 2.89
C LEU A 156 6.67 3.42 1.53
N THR A 157 6.41 4.72 1.49
CA THR A 157 6.29 5.51 0.26
C THR A 157 7.59 6.22 -0.12
N VAL A 158 8.66 6.06 0.66
CA VAL A 158 10.00 6.62 0.38
C VAL A 158 10.01 8.16 0.50
N PHE A 159 9.12 8.71 1.33
CA PHE A 159 9.07 10.13 1.65
C PHE A 159 9.78 10.44 2.97
N ILE A 160 10.21 11.69 3.12
CA ILE A 160 10.76 12.25 4.36
C ILE A 160 9.72 12.25 5.48
N SER A 161 10.19 12.17 6.73
CA SER A 161 9.36 12.32 7.93
C SER A 161 8.44 13.54 7.87
N HIS A 162 7.29 13.45 8.55
CA HIS A 162 6.35 14.54 8.80
C HIS A 162 6.99 15.84 9.34
N SER A 163 8.17 15.75 9.97
CA SER A 163 8.92 16.90 10.49
C SER A 163 9.76 17.64 9.42
N GLY A 164 9.91 17.05 8.24
CA GLY A 164 10.74 17.53 7.13
C GLY A 164 10.15 18.71 6.37
N ASN A 165 10.92 19.21 5.40
CA ASN A 165 10.52 20.35 4.56
C ASN A 165 9.46 19.97 3.51
N HIS A 166 9.46 18.73 3.04
CA HIS A 166 8.45 18.16 2.12
C HIS A 166 7.63 17.09 2.84
N PHE A 167 6.82 17.52 3.81
CA PHE A 167 6.13 16.64 4.76
C PHE A 167 4.85 15.98 4.22
N CYS A 168 4.35 16.39 3.04
CA CYS A 168 3.08 15.89 2.51
C CYS A 168 3.31 14.75 1.50
N ASN A 169 2.52 13.67 1.60
CA ASN A 169 2.54 12.56 0.64
C ASN A 169 1.72 12.85 -0.63
N PHE A 170 0.90 13.91 -0.64
CA PHE A 170 -0.07 14.21 -1.69
C PHE A 170 0.25 15.47 -2.50
N CYS A 171 1.14 16.31 -2.00
CA CYS A 171 1.52 17.56 -2.64
C CYS A 171 3.01 17.86 -2.44
N THR A 172 3.53 18.77 -3.24
CA THR A 172 4.94 19.17 -3.24
C THR A 172 5.23 20.39 -2.37
N ILE A 173 4.28 20.82 -1.54
CA ILE A 173 4.39 22.03 -0.73
C ILE A 173 5.62 21.98 0.17
N HIS A 174 6.31 23.11 0.27
CA HIS A 174 7.43 23.26 1.19
C HIS A 174 6.92 23.77 2.55
N LYS A 175 7.55 23.35 3.66
CA LYS A 175 7.16 23.73 5.03
C LYS A 175 7.12 25.24 5.27
N ALA A 176 7.99 26.00 4.59
CA ALA A 176 7.96 27.47 4.64
C ALA A 176 6.67 28.09 4.07
N GLN A 177 5.91 27.32 3.30
CA GLN A 177 4.68 27.72 2.61
C GLN A 177 3.46 27.03 3.22
N ILE A 178 3.54 26.48 4.43
CA ILE A 178 2.45 25.70 5.05
C ILE A 178 1.13 26.46 5.19
N GLU A 179 1.18 27.79 5.21
CA GLU A 179 0.02 28.67 5.28
C GLU A 179 -0.70 28.85 3.93
N GLU A 180 -0.11 28.38 2.83
CA GLU A 180 -0.69 28.42 1.48
C GLU A 180 -1.76 27.33 1.32
N ILE A 181 -2.93 27.58 1.90
CA ILE A 181 -4.07 26.66 1.91
C ILE A 181 -5.07 27.02 0.82
N GLY A 182 -5.41 26.04 -0.02
CA GLY A 182 -6.52 26.12 -0.97
C GLY A 182 -6.16 25.65 -2.38
N PRO A 183 -7.18 25.44 -3.23
CA PRO A 183 -7.01 24.87 -4.57
C PRO A 183 -6.25 25.78 -5.54
N GLN A 184 -6.11 27.06 -5.21
CA GLN A 184 -5.35 28.05 -5.99
C GLN A 184 -3.84 27.75 -5.99
N PHE A 185 -3.34 27.01 -4.99
CA PHE A 185 -1.93 26.65 -4.90
C PHE A 185 -1.68 25.32 -5.61
N HIS A 186 -0.85 25.34 -6.65
CA HIS A 186 -0.61 24.18 -7.52
C HIS A 186 0.60 23.36 -7.08
N TYR A 187 0.51 22.79 -5.87
CA TYR A 187 1.50 21.83 -5.38
C TYR A 187 1.15 20.41 -5.83
N THR A 188 1.24 20.13 -7.13
CA THR A 188 0.84 18.82 -7.66
C THR A 188 1.88 17.75 -7.41
N PHE A 189 1.47 16.65 -6.79
CA PHE A 189 2.27 15.44 -6.73
C PHE A 189 2.06 14.59 -7.98
N SER A 190 3.15 14.11 -8.57
CA SER A 190 3.12 13.15 -9.67
C SER A 190 3.89 11.89 -9.28
N TYR A 191 3.21 10.74 -9.33
CA TYR A 191 3.83 9.44 -9.11
C TYR A 191 5.00 9.18 -10.08
N GLN A 192 4.88 9.63 -11.33
CA GLN A 192 5.95 9.50 -12.33
C GLN A 192 7.18 10.32 -11.92
N ASN A 193 6.97 11.55 -11.44
CA ASN A 193 8.06 12.39 -10.95
C ASN A 193 8.74 11.72 -9.75
N HIS A 194 7.96 11.30 -8.75
CA HIS A 194 8.46 10.58 -7.56
C HIS A 194 9.30 9.37 -7.92
N LYS A 195 8.79 8.52 -8.82
CA LYS A 195 9.49 7.33 -9.31
C LYS A 195 10.81 7.70 -10.01
N SER A 196 10.80 8.75 -10.83
CA SER A 196 12.00 9.23 -11.52
C SER A 196 13.04 9.78 -10.54
N THR A 197 12.61 10.47 -9.47
CA THR A 197 13.48 10.99 -8.42
C THR A 197 14.13 9.87 -7.61
N ILE A 198 13.35 8.85 -7.22
CA ILE A 198 13.89 7.65 -6.56
C ILE A 198 14.90 6.95 -7.46
N ALA A 199 14.57 6.77 -8.73
CA ALA A 199 15.46 6.13 -9.69
C ALA A 199 16.78 6.89 -9.82
N LYS A 200 16.76 8.22 -9.87
CA LYS A 200 17.98 9.04 -9.82
C LYS A 200 18.73 8.79 -8.52
N TRP A 201 18.09 8.95 -7.38
CA TRP A 201 18.70 8.79 -6.05
C TRP A 201 19.49 7.47 -5.91
N LEU A 202 18.96 6.37 -6.44
CA LEU A 202 19.57 5.03 -6.40
C LEU A 202 20.94 4.91 -7.07
N TRP A 203 21.21 5.71 -8.12
CA TRP A 203 22.42 5.61 -8.93
C TRP A 203 23.44 6.73 -8.65
N GLU A 204 23.13 7.62 -7.71
CA GLU A 204 23.90 8.82 -7.44
C GLU A 204 24.84 8.66 -6.23
N THR A 205 25.85 9.53 -6.12
CA THR A 205 26.77 9.53 -4.97
C THR A 205 26.07 10.02 -3.69
N SER A 206 26.61 9.70 -2.52
CA SER A 206 26.04 10.13 -1.22
C SER A 206 25.82 11.65 -1.13
N LYS A 207 26.69 12.46 -1.75
CA LYS A 207 26.55 13.92 -1.80
C LYS A 207 25.34 14.34 -2.65
N GLN A 208 25.15 13.72 -3.80
CA GLN A 208 24.02 13.99 -4.70
C GLN A 208 22.70 13.44 -4.14
N GLN A 209 22.73 12.27 -3.49
CA GLN A 209 21.61 11.72 -2.75
C GLN A 209 21.12 12.70 -1.67
N GLN A 210 22.04 13.33 -0.93
CA GLN A 210 21.68 14.34 0.05
C GLN A 210 21.07 15.60 -0.59
N ALA A 211 21.57 16.01 -1.76
CA ALA A 211 21.00 17.13 -2.51
C ALA A 211 19.55 16.83 -2.97
N ILE A 212 19.33 15.65 -3.55
CA ILE A 212 18.01 15.15 -3.95
C ILE A 212 17.07 15.06 -2.74
N PHE A 213 17.57 14.57 -1.60
CA PHE A 213 16.81 14.52 -0.37
C PHE A 213 16.38 15.91 0.10
N CYS A 214 17.28 16.90 0.07
CA CYS A 214 16.94 18.28 0.45
C CYS A 214 15.95 18.93 -0.51
N GLU A 215 16.06 18.67 -1.81
CA GLU A 215 15.23 19.30 -2.86
C GLU A 215 13.84 18.67 -2.99
N HIS A 216 13.73 17.36 -2.78
CA HIS A 216 12.50 16.61 -3.06
C HIS A 216 11.94 15.86 -1.86
N GLY A 217 12.69 15.75 -0.76
CA GLY A 217 12.25 15.00 0.43
C GLY A 217 12.14 13.49 0.19
N VAL A 218 12.96 12.92 -0.70
CA VAL A 218 12.93 11.50 -1.08
C VAL A 218 14.21 10.81 -0.65
N GLN A 219 14.11 9.61 -0.07
CA GLN A 219 15.24 8.78 0.35
C GLN A 219 14.91 7.29 0.30
N TYR A 220 15.71 6.49 -0.42
CA TYR A 220 15.51 5.04 -0.57
C TYR A 220 16.50 4.19 0.24
#